data_AF-A0A3P6R653-F1
#
_entry.id   AF-A0A3P6R653-F1
#
_cell.length_a   1.000
_cell.length_b   1.000
_cell.length_c   1.000
_cell.angle_alpha   90.00
_cell.angle_beta   90.00
_cell.angle_gamma   90.00
#
_symmetry.space_group_name_H-M   'P 1'
#
loop_
_entity.id
_entity.type
_entity.pdbx_description
1 polymer ?
#
loop_
_entity_poly.entity_id
_entity_poly.type
_entity_poly.pdbx_seq_one_letter_code
_entity_poly.pdbx_strand_id
1 'polypeptide(L)'
;MAIIYIIDGCPDVQNTITTFLLIVVYFSIEIFRYPYYAASSLELKVNLLTWLRYNAWIPMYPLGLILEGITMYRVLPYYYRTDKYSIELPNPANFAFNFAVALGIFLFFVFPFVAKYLLTHMWIQRQKKYKSDLKKAA
;
A
#
# COMPACT_ATOMS: atom_id res chain seq x y z
N MET A 1 -5.37 2.68 4.62
CA MET A 1 -5.88 3.17 5.91
C MET A 1 -4.77 3.44 6.92
N ALA A 2 -3.92 2.48 7.29
CA ALA A 2 -2.83 2.70 8.26
C ALA A 2 -1.87 3.86 7.90
N ILE A 3 -1.50 4.00 6.63
CA ILE A 3 -0.59 5.08 6.18
C ILE A 3 -1.18 6.48 6.36
N ILE A 4 -2.50 6.64 6.26
CA ILE A 4 -3.17 7.95 6.45
C ILE A 4 -3.04 8.38 7.91
N TYR A 5 -3.19 7.44 8.86
CA TYR A 5 -2.98 7.72 10.29
C TYR A 5 -1.53 8.10 10.60
N ILE A 6 -0.57 7.45 9.94
CA ILE A 6 0.86 7.78 10.04
C ILE A 6 1.16 9.18 9.46
N ILE A 7 0.46 9.60 8.42
CA ILE A 7 0.60 10.93 7.82
C ILE A 7 -0.08 12.00 8.70
N ASP A 8 -1.25 11.70 9.26
CA ASP A 8 -1.98 12.61 10.15
C ASP A 8 -1.15 12.95 11.41
N GLY A 9 -0.43 11.96 11.94
CA GLY A 9 0.48 12.16 13.06
C GLY A 9 1.69 13.06 12.76
N CYS A 10 1.98 13.42 11.51
CA CYS A 10 3.11 14.29 11.16
C CYS A 10 2.71 15.37 10.14
N PRO A 11 2.41 16.60 10.59
CA PRO A 11 1.96 17.68 9.69
C PRO A 11 3.01 18.06 8.63
N ASP A 12 4.30 17.86 8.92
CA ASP A 12 5.39 18.15 7.98
C ASP A 12 5.31 17.28 6.71
N VAL A 13 4.79 16.06 6.83
CA VAL A 13 4.72 15.10 5.72
C VAL A 13 3.44 15.26 4.90
N GLN A 14 2.40 15.92 5.44
CA GLN A 14 1.13 16.15 4.75
C GLN A 14 1.30 16.99 3.48
N ASN A 15 2.14 18.02 3.53
CA ASN A 15 2.37 18.94 2.40
C ASN A 15 3.47 18.47 1.43
N THR A 16 3.96 17.24 1.57
CA THR A 16 5.01 16.73 0.68
C THR A 16 4.44 16.18 -0.61
N ILE A 17 5.19 16.38 -1.71
CA ILE A 17 4.86 15.83 -3.03
C ILE A 17 4.68 14.30 -2.97
N THR A 18 5.42 13.61 -2.10
CA THR A 18 5.32 12.16 -1.92
C THR A 18 3.93 11.75 -1.43
N THR A 19 3.40 12.43 -0.42
CA THR A 19 2.04 12.19 0.09
C THR A 19 0.99 12.49 -0.96
N PHE A 20 1.14 13.59 -1.70
CA PHE A 20 0.24 13.94 -2.79
C PHE A 20 0.20 12.84 -3.87
N LEU A 21 1.38 12.41 -4.35
CA LEU A 21 1.48 11.35 -5.35
C LEU A 21 0.92 10.02 -4.82
N LEU A 22 1.14 9.70 -3.54
CA LEU A 22 0.62 8.49 -2.92
C LEU A 22 -0.91 8.46 -2.98
N ILE A 23 -1.54 9.58 -2.61
CA ILE A 23 -3.00 9.74 -2.65
C ILE A 23 -3.52 9.61 -4.08
N VAL A 24 -2.88 10.28 -5.04
CA VAL A 24 -3.26 10.20 -6.47
C VAL A 24 -3.18 8.76 -6.98
N VAL A 25 -2.13 8.03 -6.63
CA VAL A 25 -1.96 6.62 -7.03
C VAL A 25 -3.04 5.75 -6.42
N TYR A 26 -3.39 5.99 -5.16
CA TYR A 26 -4.43 5.23 -4.46
C TYR A 26 -5.78 5.43 -5.13
N PHE A 27 -6.19 6.68 -5.37
CA PHE A 27 -7.42 6.97 -6.10
C PHE A 27 -7.41 6.42 -7.53
N SER A 28 -6.26 6.49 -8.21
CA SER A 28 -6.15 5.96 -9.57
C SER A 28 -6.44 4.46 -9.61
N ILE A 29 -5.95 3.68 -8.64
CA ILE A 29 -6.22 2.22 -8.57
C ILE A 29 -7.72 1.97 -8.43
N GLU A 30 -8.41 2.81 -7.66
CA GLU A 30 -9.84 2.72 -7.43
C GLU A 30 -10.67 3.00 -8.68
N ILE A 31 -10.25 3.99 -9.47
CA ILE A 31 -10.87 4.35 -10.76
C ILE A 31 -10.83 3.16 -11.72
N PHE A 32 -9.82 2.29 -11.69
CA PHE A 32 -9.80 1.09 -12.54
C PHE A 32 -10.58 -0.08 -11.93
N ARG A 33 -10.64 -0.16 -10.61
CA ARG A 33 -11.26 -1.28 -9.88
C ARG A 33 -12.78 -1.21 -9.88
N TYR A 34 -13.36 -0.03 -9.62
CA TYR A 34 -14.81 0.11 -9.48
C TYR A 34 -15.60 -0.09 -10.77
N PRO A 35 -15.18 0.44 -11.95
CA PRO A 35 -15.86 0.19 -13.21
C PRO A 35 -15.86 -1.29 -13.59
N TYR A 36 -14.79 -2.03 -13.29
CA TYR A 36 -14.77 -3.47 -13.49
C TYR A 36 -15.84 -4.17 -12.65
N TYR A 37 -15.98 -3.80 -11.38
CA TYR A 37 -17.00 -4.41 -10.52
C TYR A 37 -18.41 -4.04 -10.98
N ALA A 38 -18.64 -2.79 -11.36
CA ALA A 38 -19.92 -2.36 -11.91
C ALA A 38 -20.29 -3.11 -13.20
N ALA A 39 -19.35 -3.24 -14.14
CA ALA A 39 -19.56 -3.99 -15.38
C ALA A 39 -19.81 -5.49 -15.12
N SER A 40 -19.09 -6.08 -14.16
CA SER A 40 -19.29 -7.47 -13.76
C SER A 40 -20.66 -7.72 -13.12
N SER A 41 -21.19 -6.76 -12.37
CA SER A 41 -22.54 -6.83 -11.78
C SER A 41 -23.66 -6.73 -12.82
N LEU A 42 -23.38 -6.12 -13.97
CA LEU A 42 -24.30 -6.02 -15.11
C LEU A 42 -24.13 -7.14 -16.13
N GLU A 43 -23.32 -8.17 -15.82
CA GLU A 43 -22.93 -9.28 -16.71
C GLU A 43 -22.26 -8.84 -18.03
N LEU A 44 -21.90 -7.56 -18.16
CA LEU A 44 -21.25 -6.99 -19.33
C LEU A 44 -19.76 -7.27 -19.29
N LYS A 45 -19.31 -8.22 -20.12
CA LYS A 45 -17.90 -8.56 -20.28
C LYS A 45 -17.23 -7.60 -21.25
N VAL A 46 -16.76 -6.47 -20.74
CA VAL A 46 -15.93 -5.54 -21.51
C VAL A 46 -14.47 -6.00 -21.47
N ASN A 47 -13.93 -6.42 -22.61
CA ASN A 47 -12.57 -6.92 -22.74
C ASN A 47 -11.52 -5.87 -22.33
N LEU A 48 -11.75 -4.60 -22.67
CA LEU A 48 -10.86 -3.48 -22.30
C LEU A 48 -10.75 -3.31 -20.78
N LEU A 49 -11.87 -3.32 -20.04
CA LEU A 49 -11.89 -3.19 -18.58
C LEU A 49 -11.21 -4.38 -17.91
N THR A 50 -11.41 -5.58 -18.44
CA THR A 50 -10.76 -6.79 -17.93
C THR A 50 -9.25 -6.69 -18.12
N TRP A 51 -8.78 -6.31 -19.31
CA TRP A 51 -7.36 -6.12 -19.57
C TRP A 51 -6.75 -5.04 -18.66
N LEU A 52 -7.44 -3.89 -18.51
CA LEU A 52 -6.97 -2.78 -17.70
C LEU A 52 -6.82 -3.18 -16.23
N ARG A 53 -7.80 -3.90 -15.67
CA ARG A 53 -7.70 -4.45 -14.30
C ARG A 53 -6.45 -5.32 -14.10
N TYR A 54 -6.14 -6.20 -15.04
CA TYR A 54 -5.02 -7.16 -14.91
C TYR A 54 -3.66 -6.61 -15.30
N ASN A 55 -3.57 -5.38 -15.84
CA ASN A 55 -2.30 -4.73 -16.18
C ASN A 55 -2.05 -3.45 -15.36
N ALA A 56 -3.08 -2.75 -14.92
CA ALA A 56 -2.95 -1.51 -14.13
C ALA A 56 -2.19 -1.73 -12.82
N TRP A 57 -2.29 -2.92 -12.22
CA TRP A 57 -1.55 -3.22 -10.99
C TRP A 57 -0.03 -3.24 -11.19
N ILE A 58 0.48 -3.50 -12.40
CA ILE A 58 1.91 -3.66 -12.69
C ILE A 58 2.70 -2.37 -12.41
N PRO A 59 2.29 -1.18 -12.92
CA PRO A 59 2.96 0.07 -12.53
C PRO A 59 2.48 0.59 -11.17
N MET A 60 1.20 0.43 -10.84
CA MET A 60 0.60 1.14 -9.70
C MET A 60 0.97 0.55 -8.34
N TYR A 61 1.08 -0.77 -8.22
CA TYR A 61 1.44 -1.39 -6.93
C TYR A 61 2.89 -1.12 -6.54
N PRO A 62 3.90 -1.30 -7.42
CA PRO A 62 5.27 -0.95 -7.09
C PRO A 62 5.43 0.53 -6.76
N LEU A 63 4.77 1.40 -7.53
CA LEU A 63 4.82 2.84 -7.31
C LEU A 63 4.17 3.21 -5.96
N GLY A 64 3.00 2.66 -5.64
CA GLY A 64 2.37 2.85 -4.33
C GLY A 64 3.25 2.37 -3.17
N LEU A 65 3.84 1.17 -3.27
CA LEU A 65 4.73 0.61 -2.26
C LEU A 65 6.00 1.47 -2.06
N ILE A 66 6.60 1.97 -3.14
CA ILE A 66 7.76 2.87 -3.05
C ILE A 66 7.38 4.17 -2.35
N LEU A 67 6.25 4.78 -2.72
CA LEU A 67 5.79 6.01 -2.10
C LEU A 67 5.42 5.83 -0.62
N GLU A 68 4.79 4.71 -0.24
CA GLU A 68 4.54 4.37 1.16
C GLU A 68 5.84 4.26 1.95
N GLY A 69 6.82 3.52 1.41
CA GLY A 69 8.13 3.35 2.05
C GLY A 69 8.87 4.68 2.25
N ILE A 70 8.89 5.54 1.22
CA ILE A 70 9.50 6.88 1.32
C ILE A 70 8.77 7.73 2.37
N THR A 71 7.45 7.68 2.40
CA THR A 71 6.64 8.44 3.37
C THR A 71 6.95 7.95 4.79
N MET A 72 6.93 6.64 5.04
CA MET A 72 7.28 6.08 6.36
C MET A 72 8.70 6.44 6.79
N TYR A 73 9.68 6.40 5.87
CA TYR A 73 11.05 6.80 6.14
C TYR A 73 11.16 8.27 6.56
N ARG A 74 10.42 9.17 5.89
CA ARG A 74 10.42 10.60 6.22
C ARG A 74 9.78 10.93 7.56
N VAL A 75 8.77 10.17 7.96
CA VAL A 75 8.09 10.40 9.25
C VAL A 75 8.92 9.86 10.43
N LEU A 76 9.79 8.87 10.20
CA LEU A 76 10.62 8.22 11.23
C LEU A 76 11.41 9.20 12.14
N PRO A 77 12.19 10.17 11.63
CA PRO A 77 12.93 11.12 12.48
C PRO A 77 12.00 12.06 13.26
N TYR A 78 10.81 12.37 12.72
CA TYR A 78 9.82 13.19 13.41
C TYR A 78 9.27 12.44 14.63
N TYR A 79 8.82 11.20 14.45
CA TYR A 79 8.32 10.39 15.56
C TYR A 79 9.36 10.07 16.62
N TYR A 80 10.63 9.95 16.24
CA TYR A 80 11.71 9.75 17.21
C TYR A 80 11.96 10.99 18.08
N ARG A 81 11.73 12.21 17.56
CA ARG A 81 11.97 13.46 18.31
C ARG A 81 10.78 13.87 19.15
N THR A 82 9.57 13.60 18.68
CA THR A 82 8.33 14.04 19.34
C THR A 82 7.79 12.98 20.31
N ASP A 83 8.38 11.79 20.35
CA ASP A 83 7.89 10.60 21.08
C ASP A 83 6.39 10.35 20.88
N LYS A 84 5.90 10.74 19.71
CA LYS A 84 4.48 10.73 19.41
C LYS A 84 4.04 9.29 19.20
N TYR A 85 3.05 8.87 19.98
CA TYR A 85 2.58 7.48 20.14
C TYR A 85 3.55 6.55 20.88
N SER A 86 4.64 7.06 21.47
CA SER A 86 5.45 6.30 22.42
C SER A 86 4.72 6.20 23.76
N ILE A 87 4.76 5.02 24.39
CA ILE A 87 4.21 4.80 25.73
C ILE A 87 5.39 4.54 26.66
N GLU A 88 5.67 5.52 27.52
CA GLU A 88 6.59 5.34 28.63
C GLU A 88 5.84 4.66 29.78
N LEU A 89 6.20 3.41 30.10
CA LEU A 89 5.70 2.76 31.30
C LEU A 89 6.64 3.08 32.47
N PRO A 90 6.13 3.59 33.60
CA PRO A 90 6.91 3.70 34.83
C PRO A 90 7.03 2.29 35.45
N ASN A 91 7.92 1.47 34.91
CA ASN A 91 8.16 0.10 35.36
C ASN A 91 9.65 -0.09 35.66
N PRO A 92 10.06 -0.81 36.72
CA PRO A 92 11.47 -1.02 37.10
C PRO A 92 12.34 -1.68 36.01
N ALA A 93 11.69 -2.26 34.99
CA ALA A 93 12.33 -2.93 33.86
C ALA A 93 12.64 -2.00 32.66
N ASN A 94 12.38 -0.69 32.73
CA ASN A 94 12.66 0.29 31.66
C ASN A 94 12.13 -0.10 30.27
N PHE A 95 10.99 -0.79 30.19
CA PHE A 95 10.38 -1.15 28.92
C PHE A 95 9.55 0.02 28.39
N ALA A 96 10.20 0.95 27.67
CA ALA A 96 9.52 2.01 26.94
C ALA A 96 9.19 1.53 25.52
N PHE A 97 7.92 1.59 25.12
CA PHE A 97 7.53 1.29 23.75
C PHE A 97 7.71 2.56 22.91
N ASN A 98 8.79 2.62 22.12
CA ASN A 98 9.01 3.71 21.17
C ASN A 98 8.39 3.37 19.81
N PHE A 99 7.38 4.15 19.41
CA PHE A 99 6.67 3.93 18.16
C PHE A 99 7.56 4.11 16.93
N ALA A 100 8.52 5.04 16.96
CA ALA A 100 9.45 5.24 15.85
C ALA A 100 10.36 4.02 15.66
N VAL A 101 10.83 3.38 16.74
CA VAL A 101 11.63 2.14 16.65
C VAL A 101 10.79 1.00 16.07
N ALA A 102 9.55 0.84 16.52
CA ALA A 102 8.63 -0.17 15.97
C ALA A 102 8.33 0.06 14.48
N LEU A 103 8.10 1.32 14.08
CA LEU A 103 7.87 1.71 12.69
C LEU A 103 9.11 1.47 11.82
N GLY A 104 10.31 1.72 12.36
CA GLY A 104 11.58 1.42 11.70
C GLY A 104 11.76 -0.08 11.46
N ILE A 105 11.52 -0.91 12.49
CA ILE A 105 11.55 -2.37 12.36
C ILE A 105 10.53 -2.85 11.32
N PHE A 106 9.32 -2.29 11.34
CA PHE A 106 8.30 -2.59 10.34
C PHE A 106 8.78 -2.24 8.93
N LEU A 107 9.35 -1.04 8.73
CA LEU A 107 9.82 -0.57 7.42
C LEU A 107 10.96 -1.43 6.85
N PHE A 108 11.93 -1.82 7.67
CA PHE A 108 13.10 -2.56 7.18
C PHE A 108 12.89 -4.07 7.12
N PHE A 109 12.19 -4.64 8.09
CA PHE A 109 12.01 -6.09 8.18
C PHE A 109 10.68 -6.53 7.59
N VAL A 110 9.55 -5.92 7.96
CA VAL A 110 8.24 -6.46 7.60
C VAL A 110 7.78 -6.00 6.21
N PHE A 111 7.94 -4.71 5.91
CA PHE A 111 7.49 -4.07 4.67
C PHE A 111 7.99 -4.77 3.39
N PRO A 112 9.29 -5.12 3.22
CA PRO A 112 9.74 -5.81 2.01
C PRO A 112 9.13 -7.21 1.84
N PHE A 113 8.90 -7.95 2.93
CA PHE A 113 8.23 -9.26 2.85
C PHE A 113 6.77 -9.11 2.44
N VAL A 114 6.06 -8.15 3.02
CA VAL A 114 4.66 -7.86 2.67
C VAL A 114 4.55 -7.41 1.21
N ALA A 115 5.43 -6.52 0.77
CA ALA A 115 5.51 -6.06 -0.63
C ALA A 115 5.72 -7.24 -1.59
N LYS A 116 6.69 -8.11 -1.31
CA LYS A 116 6.97 -9.29 -2.14
C LYS A 116 5.79 -10.27 -2.17
N TYR A 117 5.18 -10.52 -1.02
CA TYR A 117 4.01 -11.39 -0.91
C TYR A 117 2.84 -10.87 -1.75
N LEU A 118 2.53 -9.58 -1.62
CA LEU A 118 1.46 -8.91 -2.36
C LEU A 118 1.69 -8.99 -3.88
N LEU A 119 2.89 -8.66 -4.35
CA LEU A 119 3.24 -8.71 -5.77
C LEU A 119 3.17 -10.13 -6.33
N THR A 120 3.63 -11.12 -5.56
CA THR A 120 3.56 -12.53 -5.93
C THR A 120 2.11 -13.00 -6.03
N HIS A 121 1.27 -12.61 -5.07
CA HIS A 121 -0.15 -12.94 -5.08
C HIS A 121 -0.86 -12.35 -6.31
N MET A 122 -0.60 -11.08 -6.64
CA MET A 122 -1.15 -10.43 -7.84
C MET A 122 -0.69 -11.12 -9.14
N TRP A 123 0.59 -11.52 -9.19
CA TRP A 123 1.12 -12.29 -10.32
C TRP A 123 0.39 -13.62 -10.50
N ILE A 124 0.18 -14.37 -9.41
CA ILE A 124 -0.55 -15.64 -9.43
C ILE A 124 -2.00 -15.43 -9.89
N GLN A 125 -2.67 -14.38 -9.44
CA GLN A 125 -4.03 -14.05 -9.89
C GLN A 125 -4.09 -13.79 -11.40
N ARG A 126 -3.12 -13.03 -11.93
CA ARG A 126 -2.98 -12.80 -13.37
C ARG A 126 -2.82 -14.12 -14.12
N GLN A 127 -1.90 -14.99 -13.68
CA GLN A 127 -1.65 -16.28 -14.32
C GLN A 127 -2.88 -17.19 -14.32
N LYS A 128 -3.61 -17.26 -13.20
CA LYS A 128 -4.85 -18.04 -13.10
C LYS A 128 -5.90 -17.57 -14.10
N LYS A 129 -6.04 -16.24 -14.27
CA LYS A 129 -6.99 -15.67 -15.23
C LYS A 129 -6.64 -16.02 -16.67
N TYR A 130 -5.39 -15.78 -17.09
CA TYR A 130 -4.95 -16.12 -18.45
C TYR A 130 -5.11 -17.62 -18.76
N LYS A 131 -4.77 -18.51 -17.81
CA LYS A 131 -5.00 -19.95 -17.97
C LYS A 131 -6.49 -20.29 -18.13
N SER A 132 -7.37 -19.62 -17.41
CA SER A 132 -8.82 -19.83 -17.52
C SER A 132 -9.39 -19.35 -18.86
N ASP A 133 -8.85 -18.26 -19.40
CA ASP A 133 -9.30 -17.70 -20.68
C ASP A 133 -8.78 -18.56 -21.85
N LEU A 134 -7.55 -19.08 -21.77
CA LEU A 134 -7.02 -20.07 -22.72
C LEU A 134 -7.86 -21.36 -22.78
N LYS A 135 -8.28 -21.89 -21.62
CA LYS A 135 -9.15 -23.08 -21.56
C LYS A 135 -10.55 -22.87 -22.15
N LYS A 136 -11.02 -21.64 -22.29
CA LYS A 136 -12.32 -21.32 -22.91
C LYS A 136 -12.21 -21.12 -24.43
N ALA A 137 -11.00 -20.89 -24.93
CA ALA A 137 -10.73 -20.66 -26.34
C ALA A 137 -10.28 -21.92 -27.10
N ALA A 138 -9.91 -22.98 -26.37
CA ALA A 138 -9.64 -24.33 -26.88
C ALA A 138 -10.90 -25.20 -26.74
#